data_AF-A0A436W551-F1
#
_entry.id   AF-A0A436W551-F1
#
_cell.length_a   1.000
_cell.length_b   1.000
_cell.length_c   1.000
_cell.angle_alpha   90.00
_cell.angle_beta   90.00
_cell.angle_gamma   90.00
#
_symmetry.space_group_name_H-M   'P 1'
#
loop_
_entity.id
_entity.type
_entity.pdbx_description
1 polymer ?
#
loop_
_entity_poly.entity_id
_entity_poly.type
_entity_poly.pdbx_seq_one_letter_code
_entity_poly.pdbx_strand_id
1 'polypeptide(L)'
;MAQPETAKADVDKLRTNEKKWTKALMATGWSAFPNIIIEKQQALGLDALDMNIIIHLVQYWWLPDNLPHPSVETIAKAIGVTPRTIQ
;
A
#
# COMPACT_ATOMS: atom_id res chain seq x y z
N MET A 1 -15.28 -1.83 -23.56
CA MET A 1 -15.43 -0.36 -23.56
C MET A 1 -15.94 0.03 -22.19
N ALA A 2 -15.14 0.69 -21.35
CA ALA A 2 -15.58 1.13 -20.03
C ALA A 2 -16.65 2.24 -20.19
N GLN A 3 -17.74 2.16 -19.43
CA GLN A 3 -18.85 3.12 -19.50
C GLN A 3 -18.42 4.51 -18.99
N PRO A 4 -18.90 5.62 -19.57
CA PRO A 4 -18.44 6.98 -19.27
C PRO A 4 -18.74 7.46 -17.84
N GLU A 5 -19.62 6.80 -17.10
CA GLU A 5 -19.92 7.13 -15.70
C GLU A 5 -18.82 6.71 -14.72
N THR A 6 -18.12 5.60 -14.97
CA THR A 6 -17.04 5.12 -14.07
C THR A 6 -15.83 6.07 -14.10
N ALA A 7 -15.49 6.59 -15.29
CA ALA A 7 -14.37 7.51 -15.46
C ALA A 7 -14.56 8.85 -14.73
N LYS A 8 -15.80 9.38 -14.67
CA LYS A 8 -16.11 10.60 -13.90
C LYS A 8 -15.98 10.38 -12.39
N ALA A 9 -16.52 9.26 -11.89
CA ALA A 9 -16.43 8.93 -10.47
C ALA A 9 -14.99 8.76 -9.98
N ASP A 10 -14.10 8.22 -10.81
CA ASP A 10 -12.68 8.06 -10.48
C ASP A 10 -11.93 9.40 -10.42
N VAL A 11 -12.23 10.34 -11.33
CA VAL A 11 -11.67 11.71 -11.31
C VAL A 11 -12.15 12.50 -10.08
N ASP A 12 -13.41 12.34 -9.66
CA ASP A 12 -13.93 13.02 -8.48
C ASP A 12 -13.41 12.43 -7.16
N LYS A 13 -13.15 11.11 -7.12
CA LYS A 13 -12.43 10.46 -6.01
C LYS A 13 -10.99 10.94 -5.91
N LEU A 14 -10.28 11.07 -7.05
CA LEU A 14 -8.94 11.67 -7.11
C LEU A 14 -8.94 13.06 -6.50
N ARG A 15 -9.90 13.93 -6.86
CA ARG A 15 -10.06 15.27 -6.27
C ARG A 15 -10.31 15.25 -4.77
N THR A 16 -11.03 14.25 -4.26
CA THR A 16 -11.31 14.13 -2.82
C THR A 16 -10.06 13.71 -2.05
N ASN A 17 -9.29 12.76 -2.59
CA ASN A 17 -8.02 12.36 -2.00
C ASN A 17 -6.96 13.48 -2.08
N GLU A 18 -6.91 14.24 -3.17
CA GLU A 18 -6.06 15.42 -3.30
C GLU A 18 -6.42 16.51 -2.29
N LYS A 19 -7.69 16.68 -1.93
CA LYS A 19 -8.08 17.59 -0.83
C LYS A 19 -7.51 17.13 0.52
N LYS A 20 -7.43 15.82 0.75
CA LYS A 20 -6.92 15.24 2.01
C LYS A 20 -5.38 15.24 2.06
N TRP A 21 -4.73 14.86 0.97
CA TRP A 21 -3.30 14.56 0.92
C TRP A 21 -2.48 15.52 0.07
N THR A 22 -3.09 16.56 -0.48
CA THR A 22 -2.50 17.47 -1.48
C THR A 22 -2.19 16.79 -2.81
N LYS A 23 -2.11 17.60 -3.86
CA LYS A 23 -1.72 17.13 -5.20
C LYS A 23 -0.29 16.60 -5.23
N ALA A 24 0.62 17.18 -4.44
CA ALA A 24 2.03 16.81 -4.44
C ALA A 24 2.24 15.36 -3.97
N LEU A 25 1.58 14.94 -2.88
CA LEU A 25 1.70 13.56 -2.38
C LEU A 25 0.94 12.56 -3.27
N MET A 26 -0.21 12.95 -3.83
CA MET A 26 -0.93 12.06 -4.74
C MET A 26 -0.18 11.84 -6.06
N ALA A 27 0.60 12.83 -6.51
CA ALA A 27 1.40 12.74 -7.74
C ALA A 27 2.61 11.80 -7.62
N THR A 28 3.14 11.57 -6.41
CA THR A 28 4.25 10.62 -6.20
C THR A 28 3.82 9.15 -6.26
N GLY A 29 2.51 8.89 -6.35
CA GLY A 29 1.94 7.56 -6.35
C GLY A 29 1.36 7.18 -4.99
N TRP A 30 0.42 6.23 -5.03
CA TRP A 30 -0.27 5.69 -3.87
C TRP A 30 -0.62 4.23 -4.13
N SER A 31 -0.74 3.45 -3.07
CA SER A 31 -1.18 2.05 -3.15
C SER A 31 -2.55 1.89 -2.51
N ALA A 32 -3.46 1.24 -3.22
CA ALA A 32 -4.72 0.81 -2.63
C ALA A 32 -4.45 -0.35 -1.67
N PHE A 33 -4.90 -0.24 -0.42
CA PHE A 33 -4.77 -1.30 0.57
C PHE A 33 -6.14 -1.67 1.15
N PRO A 34 -6.54 -2.97 1.18
CA PRO A 34 -7.84 -3.37 1.68
C PRO A 34 -8.01 -3.07 3.18
N ASN A 35 -9.02 -2.25 3.52
CA ASN A 35 -9.32 -1.90 4.91
C ASN A 35 -9.58 -3.12 5.81
N ILE A 36 -10.16 -4.18 5.25
CA ILE A 36 -10.48 -5.40 6.02
C ILE A 36 -9.22 -6.04 6.63
N ILE A 37 -8.06 -5.92 5.99
CA ILE A 37 -6.79 -6.44 6.52
C ILE A 37 -6.37 -5.62 7.75
N ILE A 38 -6.50 -4.28 7.67
CA ILE A 38 -6.22 -3.38 8.80
C ILE A 38 -7.16 -3.69 9.97
N GLU A 39 -8.46 -3.76 9.68
CA GLU A 39 -9.51 -3.98 10.69
C GLU A 39 -9.42 -5.34 11.37
N LYS A 40 -8.96 -6.37 10.63
CA LYS A 40 -8.89 -7.75 11.12
C LYS A 40 -7.46 -8.23 11.35
N GLN A 41 -6.47 -7.33 11.48
CA GLN A 41 -5.07 -7.70 11.65
C GLN A 41 -4.87 -8.74 12.77
N GLN A 42 -5.53 -8.56 13.93
CA GLN A 42 -5.41 -9.47 15.07
C GLN A 42 -6.02 -10.84 14.76
N ALA A 43 -7.16 -10.87 14.07
CA ALA A 43 -7.80 -12.12 13.67
C ALA A 43 -7.01 -12.85 12.58
N LEU A 44 -6.21 -12.12 11.80
CA LEU A 44 -5.27 -12.66 10.82
C LEU A 44 -3.92 -13.08 11.44
N GLY A 45 -3.74 -12.86 12.75
CA GLY A 45 -2.49 -13.15 13.46
C GLY A 45 -1.34 -12.22 13.11
N LEU A 46 -1.63 -11.05 12.54
CA LEU A 46 -0.64 -10.05 12.14
C LEU A 46 -0.36 -9.11 13.31
N ASP A 47 0.92 -8.97 13.65
CA ASP A 47 1.38 -7.96 14.58
C ASP A 47 1.73 -6.63 13.89
N ALA A 48 2.24 -5.67 14.66
CA ALA A 48 2.61 -4.36 14.14
C ALA A 48 3.77 -4.42 13.12
N LEU A 49 4.70 -5.37 13.28
CA LEU A 49 5.81 -5.57 12.37
C LEU A 49 5.32 -6.21 11.06
N ASP A 50 4.48 -7.24 11.15
CA ASP A 50 3.85 -7.88 9.98
C ASP A 50 3.11 -6.86 9.12
N MET A 51 2.30 -6.00 9.76
CA MET A 51 1.57 -4.94 9.06
C MET A 51 2.50 -3.95 8.35
N ASN A 52 3.62 -3.57 8.98
CA ASN A 52 4.60 -2.69 8.34
C ASN A 52 5.27 -3.38 7.14
N ILE A 53 5.68 -4.64 7.28
CA ILE A 53 6.25 -5.42 6.18
C ILE A 53 5.28 -5.50 5.00
N ILE A 54 4.00 -5.79 5.25
CA ILE A 54 2.96 -5.88 4.22
C ILE A 54 2.79 -4.54 3.48
N ILE A 55 2.70 -3.42 4.21
CA ILE A 55 2.60 -2.08 3.60
C ILE A 55 3.82 -1.80 2.71
N HIS A 56 5.01 -2.20 3.16
CA HIS A 56 6.21 -2.07 2.34
C HIS A 56 6.13 -2.94 1.08
N LEU A 57 5.69 -4.20 1.16
CA LEU A 57 5.53 -5.08 0.00
C LEU A 57 4.51 -4.56 -1.01
N VAL A 58 3.38 -4.02 -0.54
CA VAL A 58 2.32 -3.45 -1.37
C VAL A 58 2.85 -2.30 -2.24
N GLN A 59 3.80 -1.51 -1.75
CA GLN A 59 4.43 -0.44 -2.53
C GLN A 59 5.22 -0.98 -3.75
N TYR A 60 5.72 -2.22 -3.67
CA TYR A 60 6.48 -2.86 -4.75
C TYR A 60 5.58 -3.71 -5.67
N TRP A 61 4.31 -3.92 -5.31
CA TRP A 61 3.40 -4.82 -6.03
C TRP A 61 2.49 -4.08 -7.00
N TRP A 62 3.03 -3.73 -8.17
CA TRP A 62 2.34 -2.90 -9.18
C TRP A 62 1.44 -3.68 -10.14
N LEU A 63 1.79 -4.94 -10.41
CA LEU A 63 1.06 -5.82 -11.32
C LEU A 63 0.69 -7.10 -10.57
N PRO A 64 -0.54 -7.62 -10.72
CA PRO A 64 -0.99 -8.81 -9.99
C PRO A 64 -0.07 -10.02 -10.25
N ASP A 65 0.40 -10.16 -11.49
CA ASP A 65 1.24 -11.28 -11.93
C ASP A 65 2.75 -11.06 -11.64
N ASN A 66 3.13 -9.92 -11.08
CA ASN A 66 4.53 -9.61 -10.74
C ASN A 66 4.67 -9.41 -9.23
N LEU A 67 5.01 -10.50 -8.54
CA LEU A 67 5.18 -10.46 -7.08
C LEU A 67 6.28 -9.47 -6.66
N PRO A 68 6.08 -8.74 -5.55
CA PRO A 68 7.08 -7.83 -5.03
C PRO A 68 8.29 -8.62 -4.53
N HIS A 69 9.49 -8.19 -4.91
CA HIS A 69 10.75 -8.84 -4.54
C HIS A 69 11.80 -7.87 -3.96
N PRO A 70 11.44 -6.99 -3.00
CA PRO A 70 12.45 -6.24 -2.26
C PRO A 70 13.29 -7.21 -1.40
N SER A 71 14.55 -6.87 -1.14
CA SER A 71 15.36 -7.66 -0.22
C SER A 71 14.91 -7.44 1.24
N VAL A 72 15.17 -8.43 2.10
CA VAL A 72 14.94 -8.30 3.56
C VAL A 72 15.67 -7.08 4.11
N GLU A 73 16.89 -6.81 3.64
CA GLU A 73 17.67 -5.63 4.04
C GLU A 73 16.98 -4.32 3.66
N THR A 74 16.37 -4.24 2.47
CA THR A 74 15.62 -3.06 2.04
C THR A 74 14.45 -2.79 2.96
N ILE A 75 13.65 -3.81 3.30
CA ILE A 75 12.52 -3.66 4.22
C ILE A 75 13.02 -3.32 5.63
N ALA A 76 14.03 -4.03 6.14
CA ALA A 76 14.61 -3.79 7.47
C ALA A 76 15.07 -2.34 7.64
N LYS A 77 15.79 -1.81 6.64
CA LYS A 77 16.25 -0.43 6.63
C LYS A 77 15.09 0.57 6.60
N ALA A 78 14.03 0.28 5.85
CA ALA A 78 12.87 1.16 5.75
C ALA A 78 12.08 1.23 7.06
N ILE A 79 11.94 0.10 7.75
CA ILE A 79 11.25 -0.01 9.05
C ILE A 79 12.14 0.48 10.21
N GLY A 80 13.47 0.38 10.07
CA GLY A 80 14.44 0.75 11.12
C GLY A 80 14.74 -0.39 12.10
N VAL A 81 14.73 -1.64 11.63
CA VAL A 81 15.04 -2.84 12.42
C VAL A 81 16.21 -3.63 11.81
N THR A 82 16.68 -4.66 12.52
CA THR A 82 17.70 -5.56 11.95
C THR A 82 17.07 -6.52 10.94
N PRO A 83 17.80 -7.00 9.92
CA PRO A 83 17.28 -8.03 9.02
C PRO A 83 16.81 -9.28 9.76
N ARG A 84 17.46 -9.63 10.88
CA ARG A 84 17.08 -10.77 11.73
C ARG A 84 15.71 -10.59 12.41
N THR A 85 15.25 -9.37 12.57
CA THR A 85 13.91 -9.10 13.11
C THR A 85 12.82 -9.47 12.10
N ILE A 86 13.14 -9.54 10.80
CA ILE A 86 12.21 -9.85 9.70
C ILE A 86 12.30 -11.32 9.25
N GLN A 87 13.46 -11.97 9.43
CA GLN A 87 13.70 -13.38 9.06
C GLN A 87 13.05 -14.36 10.03
#